data_AF-A0A355AF39-F1
#
_entry.id   AF-A0A355AF39-F1
#
_cell.length_a   1.000
_cell.length_b   1.000
_cell.length_c   1.000
_cell.angle_alpha   90.00
_cell.angle_beta   90.00
_cell.angle_gamma   90.00
#
_symmetry.space_group_name_H-M   'P 1'
#
loop_
_entity.id
_entity.type
_entity.pdbx_description
1 polymer ?
#
loop_
_entity_poly.entity_id
_entity_poly.type
_entity_poly.pdbx_seq_one_letter_code
_entity_poly.pdbx_strand_id
1 'polypeptide(L)'
;MKITALILGFILLTNFSFSQIKKKELNGIWKTNSELFSKTDTIKFYRNINSCYQTKWSIGKRKFRTNELNICTEPPRISGIVGKEKIKFRKKDFGQIIEYYQNGILADKFRIIELNKQSTQELKLMRFDKLFEQKVHKYVDSLVFKVLDYDPDKTENNYGVKISNSNPNVKIKIRDGGIGNPEPLIVVNGRPLQDREPLKELLLVETYEIKYLTKEQSASIYGSRAINGVVLLLTSEKRFKKIWNKYGR
;
A
#
# COMPACT_ATOMS: atom_id res chain seq x y z
N MET A 1 7.77 -51.14 1.12
CA MET A 1 8.28 -49.80 0.75
C MET A 1 7.48 -49.24 -0.40
N LYS A 2 6.54 -48.34 -0.12
CA LYS A 2 5.95 -47.39 -1.07
C LYS A 2 5.43 -46.21 -0.23
N ILE A 3 6.12 -45.07 -0.31
CA ILE A 3 5.53 -43.77 0.05
C ILE A 3 5.75 -42.87 -1.15
N THR A 4 4.70 -42.80 -1.96
CA THR A 4 4.40 -41.73 -2.91
C THR A 4 3.86 -40.52 -2.16
N ALA A 5 4.37 -39.32 -2.47
CA ALA A 5 3.66 -38.04 -2.63
C ALA A 5 4.66 -36.89 -2.40
N LEU A 6 5.20 -36.30 -3.46
CA LEU A 6 4.62 -35.13 -4.14
C LEU A 6 4.63 -33.88 -3.24
N ILE A 7 5.81 -33.25 -3.11
CA ILE A 7 5.93 -31.84 -2.72
C ILE A 7 6.23 -31.07 -4.01
N LEU A 8 5.19 -30.90 -4.83
CA LEU A 8 5.12 -29.79 -5.78
C LEU A 8 4.85 -28.55 -4.92
N GLY A 9 5.94 -27.96 -4.42
CA GLY A 9 5.93 -26.70 -3.69
C GLY A 9 5.44 -25.59 -4.60
N PHE A 10 4.15 -25.33 -4.47
CA PHE A 10 3.33 -24.27 -5.04
C PHE A 10 4.05 -22.90 -5.01
N ILE A 11 4.88 -22.60 -6.02
CA ILE A 11 5.25 -21.22 -6.33
C ILE A 11 4.04 -20.62 -7.04
N LEU A 12 3.07 -20.16 -6.25
CA LEU A 12 2.07 -19.20 -6.70
C LEU A 12 2.81 -17.92 -7.10
N LEU A 13 3.28 -17.87 -8.33
CA LEU A 13 3.31 -16.63 -9.08
C LEU A 13 1.86 -16.17 -9.15
N THR A 14 1.43 -15.38 -8.18
CA THR A 14 0.18 -14.64 -8.25
C THR A 14 0.31 -13.71 -9.44
N ASN A 15 -0.19 -14.19 -10.58
CA ASN A 15 -0.52 -13.35 -11.70
C ASN A 15 -1.60 -12.39 -11.19
N PHE A 16 -1.17 -11.27 -10.59
CA PHE A 16 -2.03 -10.13 -10.34
C PHE A 16 -2.46 -9.61 -11.71
N SER A 17 -3.50 -10.23 -12.25
CA SER A 17 -4.25 -9.72 -13.38
C SER A 17 -5.02 -8.52 -12.85
N PHE A 18 -4.33 -7.39 -12.69
CA PHE A 18 -4.98 -6.12 -12.44
C PHE A 18 -5.96 -5.90 -13.58
N SER A 19 -7.26 -6.01 -13.30
CA SER A 19 -8.30 -5.71 -14.28
C SER A 19 -8.05 -4.31 -14.81
N GLN A 20 -7.63 -4.23 -16.07
CA GLN A 20 -7.22 -2.97 -16.68
C GLN A 20 -8.46 -2.17 -17.05
N ILE A 21 -8.59 -0.98 -16.47
CA ILE A 21 -9.64 -0.06 -16.85
C ILE A 21 -9.36 0.45 -18.25
N LYS A 22 -10.31 0.20 -19.15
CA LYS A 22 -10.31 0.73 -20.50
C LYS A 22 -10.80 2.17 -20.45
N LYS A 23 -10.20 3.04 -21.27
CA LYS A 23 -10.62 4.45 -21.38
C LYS A 23 -12.13 4.62 -21.60
N LYS A 24 -12.75 3.72 -22.36
CA LYS A 24 -14.20 3.72 -22.65
C LYS A 24 -15.07 3.57 -21.40
N GLU A 25 -14.56 2.92 -20.35
CA GLU A 25 -15.28 2.71 -19.08
C GLU A 25 -15.31 3.97 -18.24
N LEU A 26 -14.42 4.91 -18.54
CA LEU A 26 -14.37 6.23 -17.92
C LEU A 26 -15.09 7.29 -18.76
N ASN A 27 -15.72 6.92 -19.88
CA ASN A 27 -16.45 7.88 -20.70
C ASN A 27 -17.62 8.46 -19.89
N GLY A 28 -17.66 9.79 -19.82
CA GLY A 28 -18.68 10.50 -19.07
C GLY A 28 -18.12 11.77 -18.44
N ILE A 29 -18.99 12.39 -17.65
CA ILE A 29 -18.62 13.48 -16.76
C ILE A 29 -18.30 12.83 -15.41
N TRP A 30 -17.19 13.19 -14.79
CA TRP A 30 -16.85 12.75 -13.44
C TRP A 30 -16.63 13.95 -12.53
N LYS A 31 -17.05 13.84 -11.28
CA LYS A 31 -16.97 14.90 -10.27
C LYS A 31 -16.27 14.39 -9.01
N THR A 32 -15.54 15.27 -8.34
CA THR A 32 -14.94 15.04 -7.02
C THR A 32 -15.53 16.00 -5.99
N ASN A 33 -15.73 15.51 -4.76
CA ASN A 33 -16.14 16.30 -3.61
C ASN A 33 -14.96 16.74 -2.73
N SER A 34 -13.75 16.24 -3.00
CA SER A 34 -12.51 16.64 -2.33
C SER A 34 -11.67 17.50 -3.25
N GLU A 35 -10.94 18.47 -2.69
CA GLU A 35 -10.08 19.32 -3.50
C GLU A 35 -9.01 18.41 -4.07
N LEU A 36 -8.75 18.47 -5.37
CA LEU A 36 -7.60 17.81 -5.98
C LEU A 36 -6.27 18.23 -5.33
N PHE A 37 -6.30 19.20 -4.41
CA PHE A 37 -5.14 19.79 -3.76
C PHE A 37 -5.10 19.66 -2.22
N SER A 38 -6.13 19.13 -1.54
CA SER A 38 -6.11 19.07 -0.07
C SER A 38 -6.42 17.69 0.57
N LYS A 39 -5.50 17.32 1.48
CA LYS A 39 -5.61 16.49 2.68
C LYS A 39 -5.86 14.97 2.61
N THR A 40 -6.20 14.35 1.48
CA THR A 40 -6.45 12.88 1.48
C THR A 40 -5.70 12.11 0.39
N ASP A 41 -5.19 10.94 0.76
CA ASP A 41 -4.40 10.04 -0.10
C ASP A 41 -5.25 9.45 -1.22
N THR A 42 -6.55 9.24 -0.94
CA THR A 42 -7.52 8.64 -1.85
C THR A 42 -8.56 9.65 -2.28
N ILE A 43 -8.69 9.85 -3.58
CA ILE A 43 -9.66 10.73 -4.21
C ILE A 43 -10.77 9.87 -4.83
N LYS A 44 -12.02 10.23 -4.58
CA LYS A 44 -13.20 9.54 -5.10
C LYS A 44 -13.87 10.38 -6.19
N PHE A 45 -14.04 9.76 -7.36
CA PHE A 45 -14.75 10.34 -8.48
C PHE A 45 -16.09 9.64 -8.70
N TYR A 46 -17.12 10.41 -9.02
CA TYR A 46 -18.48 9.92 -9.29
C TYR A 46 -18.99 10.44 -10.63
N ARG A 47 -19.71 9.60 -11.39
CA ARG A 47 -20.16 9.91 -12.76
C ARG A 47 -21.28 10.98 -12.85
N ASN A 48 -22.03 11.22 -11.78
CA ASN A 48 -23.05 12.28 -11.77
C ASN A 48 -23.48 12.62 -10.34
N ILE A 49 -23.20 13.83 -9.86
CA ILE A 49 -23.63 14.33 -8.55
C ILE A 49 -24.32 15.67 -8.76
N ASN A 50 -25.44 15.91 -8.07
CA ASN A 50 -26.21 17.16 -8.15
C ASN A 50 -25.70 18.28 -7.20
N SER A 51 -24.57 18.10 -6.52
CA SER A 51 -24.03 19.07 -5.56
C SER A 51 -22.84 19.87 -6.11
N CYS A 52 -22.50 20.95 -5.40
CA CYS A 52 -21.25 21.72 -5.51
C CYS A 52 -20.03 20.82 -5.71
N TYR A 53 -19.26 21.04 -6.77
CA TYR A 53 -18.11 20.20 -7.13
C TYR A 53 -16.87 21.04 -7.38
N GLN A 54 -15.73 20.52 -6.94
CA GLN A 54 -14.45 21.22 -7.07
C GLN A 54 -13.74 20.91 -8.38
N THR A 55 -14.02 19.78 -9.04
CA THR A 55 -13.44 19.52 -10.38
C THR A 55 -14.35 18.64 -11.21
N LYS A 56 -14.55 19.03 -12.48
CA LYS A 56 -15.33 18.28 -13.48
C LYS A 56 -14.42 17.73 -14.57
N TRP A 57 -14.41 16.42 -14.72
CA TRP A 57 -13.63 15.70 -15.72
C TRP A 57 -14.55 15.28 -16.87
N SER A 58 -14.21 15.64 -18.11
CA SER A 58 -14.91 15.14 -19.30
C SER A 58 -13.97 14.28 -20.15
N ILE A 59 -14.39 13.04 -20.42
CA ILE A 59 -13.55 12.03 -21.08
C ILE A 59 -14.09 11.75 -22.48
N GLY A 60 -13.45 12.35 -23.49
CA GLY A 60 -13.77 12.15 -24.91
C GLY A 60 -12.84 11.14 -25.61
N LYS A 61 -13.24 10.69 -26.82
CA LYS A 61 -12.52 9.67 -27.61
C LYS A 61 -11.02 9.98 -27.78
N ARG A 62 -10.61 11.24 -27.96
CA ARG A 62 -9.18 11.64 -28.17
C ARG A 62 -8.66 12.85 -27.38
N LYS A 63 -9.51 13.65 -26.72
CA LYS A 63 -9.11 14.82 -25.93
C LYS A 63 -9.80 14.79 -24.57
N PHE A 64 -9.07 15.18 -23.52
CA PHE A 64 -9.62 15.46 -22.20
C PHE A 64 -9.84 16.97 -22.08
N ARG A 65 -10.97 17.37 -21.53
CA ARG A 65 -11.19 18.74 -21.07
C ARG A 65 -11.60 18.63 -19.61
N THR A 66 -10.77 19.11 -18.70
CA THR A 66 -11.27 19.49 -17.38
C THR A 66 -11.80 20.91 -17.50
N ASN A 67 -12.94 21.13 -16.88
CA ASN A 67 -13.46 22.47 -16.68
C ASN A 67 -13.45 22.69 -15.17
N GLU A 68 -12.67 23.66 -14.71
CA GLU A 68 -12.85 24.30 -13.40
C GLU A 68 -14.16 25.13 -13.41
N LEU A 69 -14.79 25.56 -12.30
CA LEU A 69 -14.82 25.20 -10.88
C LEU A 69 -16.14 25.87 -10.43
N ASN A 70 -17.18 25.12 -10.04
CA ASN A 70 -18.30 25.74 -9.32
C ASN A 70 -17.94 25.66 -7.84
N ILE A 71 -17.08 26.59 -7.39
CA ILE A 71 -16.91 26.85 -5.96
C ILE A 71 -18.25 27.41 -5.52
N CYS A 72 -18.88 26.80 -4.52
CA CYS A 72 -20.13 27.31 -3.95
C CYS A 72 -19.89 28.51 -3.03
N THR A 73 -19.13 29.47 -3.55
CA THR A 73 -18.89 30.78 -2.98
C THR A 73 -19.34 31.80 -4.01
N GLU A 74 -20.31 32.64 -3.65
CA GLU A 74 -20.65 33.81 -4.45
C GLU A 74 -19.59 34.91 -4.25
N PRO A 75 -19.12 35.57 -5.33
CA PRO A 75 -19.50 35.35 -6.72
C PRO A 75 -18.71 34.19 -7.37
N PRO A 76 -19.34 33.37 -8.23
CA PRO A 76 -18.62 32.39 -9.04
C PRO A 76 -17.80 33.13 -10.11
N ARG A 77 -16.54 33.43 -9.82
CA ARG A 77 -15.59 33.91 -10.81
C ARG A 77 -14.51 32.86 -11.03
N ILE A 78 -14.61 32.18 -12.18
CA ILE A 78 -13.59 32.06 -13.23
C ILE A 78 -14.23 31.26 -14.37
N SER A 79 -14.45 31.90 -15.51
CA SER A 79 -14.86 31.28 -16.77
C SER A 79 -13.68 31.31 -17.73
N GLY A 80 -12.87 30.25 -17.75
CA GLY A 80 -11.75 30.16 -18.68
C GLY A 80 -11.28 28.73 -18.88
N ILE A 81 -10.97 28.37 -20.12
CA ILE A 81 -10.19 27.17 -20.42
C ILE A 81 -8.79 27.41 -19.84
N VAL A 82 -8.46 26.77 -18.71
CA VAL A 82 -7.17 26.96 -17.98
C VAL A 82 -5.95 26.37 -18.74
N GLY A 83 -6.12 26.09 -20.03
CA GLY A 83 -5.06 25.64 -20.92
C GLY A 83 -5.32 24.29 -21.58
N LYS A 84 -4.30 23.75 -22.24
CA LYS A 84 -4.38 22.45 -22.91
C LYS A 84 -4.14 21.34 -21.90
N GLU A 85 -5.17 20.56 -21.62
CA GLU A 85 -5.07 19.45 -20.67
C GLU A 85 -5.02 18.09 -21.36
N LYS A 86 -4.32 17.14 -20.73
CA LYS A 86 -4.15 15.80 -21.27
C LYS A 86 -4.02 14.80 -20.14
N ILE A 87 -4.76 13.70 -20.25
CA ILE A 87 -4.58 12.53 -19.39
C ILE A 87 -3.95 11.39 -20.19
N LYS A 88 -2.98 10.70 -19.60
CA LYS A 88 -2.39 9.47 -20.15
C LYS A 88 -2.58 8.32 -19.16
N PHE A 89 -2.97 7.15 -19.69
CA PHE A 89 -2.96 5.92 -18.92
C PHE A 89 -1.61 5.22 -19.12
N ARG A 90 -0.99 4.80 -18.03
CA ARG A 90 0.21 3.94 -18.08
C ARG A 90 -0.03 2.69 -17.25
N LYS A 91 0.50 1.58 -17.73
CA LYS A 91 0.59 0.34 -16.97
C LYS A 91 1.92 0.30 -16.25
N LYS A 92 1.89 -0.11 -15.00
CA LYS A 92 3.04 -0.35 -14.13
C LYS A 92 2.93 -1.75 -13.54
N ASP A 93 4.01 -2.22 -12.95
CA ASP A 93 4.12 -3.49 -12.23
C ASP A 93 3.23 -3.55 -10.98
N PHE A 94 2.87 -2.41 -10.40
CA PHE A 94 1.98 -2.29 -9.25
C PHE A 94 0.54 -1.86 -9.61
N GLY A 95 0.20 -1.79 -10.90
CA GLY A 95 -1.13 -1.45 -11.38
C GLY A 95 -1.17 -0.38 -12.47
N GLN A 96 -2.35 0.22 -12.69
CA GLN A 96 -2.56 1.24 -13.72
C GLN A 96 -2.53 2.64 -13.11
N ILE A 97 -1.88 3.58 -13.78
CA ILE A 97 -1.80 4.99 -13.37
C ILE A 97 -2.39 5.93 -14.41
N ILE A 98 -2.85 7.07 -13.92
CA ILE A 98 -3.36 8.23 -14.65
C ILE A 98 -2.35 9.36 -14.46
N GLU A 99 -1.73 9.82 -15.54
CA GLU A 99 -0.89 11.00 -15.57
C GLU A 99 -1.75 12.17 -16.06
N TYR A 100 -1.90 13.22 -15.26
CA TYR A 100 -2.62 14.44 -15.59
C TYR A 100 -1.62 15.54 -15.96
N TYR A 101 -1.79 16.11 -17.16
CA TYR A 101 -0.95 17.16 -17.70
C TYR A 101 -1.76 18.43 -17.94
N GLN A 102 -1.20 19.57 -17.54
CA GLN A 102 -1.70 20.91 -17.84
C GLN A 102 -0.66 21.64 -18.67
N ASN A 103 -1.06 22.20 -19.81
CA ASN A 103 -0.18 22.91 -20.74
C ASN A 103 1.07 22.12 -21.14
N GLY A 104 0.97 20.79 -21.20
CA GLY A 104 2.08 19.88 -21.52
C GLY A 104 2.97 19.49 -20.34
N ILE A 105 2.82 20.14 -19.18
CA ILE A 105 3.55 19.84 -17.94
C ILE A 105 2.78 18.79 -17.14
N LEU A 106 3.47 17.80 -16.56
CA LEU A 106 2.86 16.81 -15.67
C LEU A 106 2.44 17.52 -14.38
N ALA A 107 1.14 17.72 -14.21
CA ALA A 107 0.58 18.40 -13.04
C ALA A 107 0.36 17.43 -11.87
N ASP A 108 -0.14 16.22 -12.16
CA ASP A 108 -0.37 15.20 -11.14
C ASP A 108 -0.28 13.77 -11.71
N LYS A 109 -0.15 12.81 -10.81
CA LYS A 109 -0.20 11.38 -11.12
C LYS A 109 -1.04 10.66 -10.08
N PHE A 110 -1.87 9.72 -10.53
CA PHE A 110 -2.75 8.95 -9.69
C PHE A 110 -2.65 7.46 -10.01
N ARG A 111 -2.64 6.60 -9.00
CA ARG A 111 -2.89 5.17 -9.18
C ARG A 111 -4.38 4.91 -9.15
N ILE A 112 -4.83 4.04 -10.04
CA ILE A 112 -6.18 3.51 -10.01
C ILE A 112 -6.23 2.42 -8.93
N ILE A 113 -7.08 2.63 -7.93
CA ILE A 113 -7.31 1.66 -6.86
C ILE A 113 -8.46 0.74 -7.24
N GLU A 114 -9.60 1.33 -7.61
CA GLU A 114 -10.82 0.56 -7.88
C GLU A 114 -11.76 1.34 -8.81
N LEU A 115 -12.49 0.62 -9.65
CA LEU A 115 -13.67 1.12 -10.35
C LEU A 115 -14.87 0.27 -9.95
N ASN A 116 -15.70 0.83 -9.08
CA ASN A 116 -16.99 0.23 -8.73
C ASN A 116 -17.99 0.53 -9.86
N LYS A 117 -18.62 -0.52 -10.39
CA LYS A 117 -19.59 -0.46 -11.49
C LYS A 117 -21.04 -0.66 -11.04
N GLN A 118 -21.32 -0.61 -9.73
CA GLN A 118 -22.68 -0.63 -9.19
C GLN A 118 -23.52 0.57 -9.70
N SER A 119 -24.77 0.69 -9.22
CA SER A 119 -25.79 1.65 -9.69
C SER A 119 -25.25 3.05 -10.01
N THR A 120 -24.33 3.57 -9.21
CA THR A 120 -23.47 4.71 -9.55
C THR A 120 -22.03 4.26 -9.75
N GLN A 121 -21.46 4.55 -10.93
CA GLN A 121 -20.05 4.25 -11.17
C GLN A 121 -19.17 5.16 -10.32
N GLU A 122 -18.24 4.55 -9.57
CA GLU A 122 -17.29 5.23 -8.70
C GLU A 122 -15.86 4.83 -9.05
N LEU A 123 -14.99 5.82 -9.22
CA LEU A 123 -13.57 5.59 -9.48
C LEU A 123 -12.76 6.07 -8.27
N LYS A 124 -12.09 5.15 -7.60
CA LYS A 124 -11.18 5.43 -6.49
C LYS A 124 -9.76 5.52 -7.02
N LEU A 125 -9.13 6.66 -6.78
CA LEU A 125 -7.77 6.95 -7.19
C LEU A 125 -6.91 7.28 -5.96
N MET A 126 -5.62 6.97 -6.02
CA MET A 126 -4.65 7.36 -5.01
C MET A 126 -3.60 8.28 -5.63
N ARG A 127 -3.31 9.42 -5.01
CA ARG A 127 -2.36 10.40 -5.57
C ARG A 127 -0.91 9.99 -5.32
N PHE A 128 -0.05 10.23 -6.31
CA PHE A 128 1.39 10.22 -6.12
C PHE A 128 1.84 11.60 -5.59
N ASP A 129 2.47 11.62 -4.42
CA ASP A 129 3.35 12.72 -4.00
C ASP A 129 2.71 14.08 -3.69
N LYS A 130 1.82 14.17 -2.69
CA LYS A 130 1.60 15.46 -1.98
C LYS A 130 1.57 15.42 -0.44
N LEU A 131 1.95 14.31 0.20
CA LEU A 131 2.07 14.28 1.65
C LEU A 131 3.41 13.67 2.06
N PHE A 132 4.24 14.48 2.73
CA PHE A 132 5.52 14.09 3.34
C PHE A 132 5.39 12.93 4.36
N GLU A 133 4.16 12.56 4.71
CA GLU A 133 3.80 11.59 5.73
C GLU A 133 3.47 10.18 5.19
N GLN A 134 3.29 10.00 3.88
CA GLN A 134 2.84 8.73 3.28
C GLN A 134 3.98 7.74 2.95
N LYS A 135 4.96 7.63 3.85
CA LYS A 135 6.02 6.64 3.67
C LYS A 135 5.56 5.31 4.29
N VAL A 136 5.83 4.21 3.59
CA VAL A 136 5.44 2.85 4.02
C VAL A 136 5.89 2.57 5.45
N HIS A 137 7.09 3.03 5.84
CA HIS A 137 7.61 2.83 7.20
C HIS A 137 6.65 3.28 8.31
N LYS A 138 5.98 4.45 8.20
CA LYS A 138 5.07 4.93 9.26
C LYS A 138 3.88 4.00 9.47
N TYR A 139 3.34 3.48 8.37
CA TYR A 139 2.22 2.54 8.44
C TYR A 139 2.67 1.20 9.03
N VAL A 140 3.83 0.69 8.60
CA VAL A 140 4.43 -0.54 9.13
C VAL A 140 4.74 -0.39 10.62
N ASP A 141 5.32 0.72 11.05
CA ASP A 141 5.58 1.01 12.47
C ASP A 141 4.28 1.01 13.28
N SER A 142 3.21 1.63 12.75
CA SER A 142 1.91 1.59 13.40
C SER A 142 1.36 0.16 13.51
N LEU A 143 1.56 -0.71 12.53
CA LEU A 143 1.15 -2.11 12.62
C LEU A 143 1.98 -2.85 13.67
N VAL A 144 3.29 -2.66 13.67
CA VAL A 144 4.20 -3.31 14.63
C VAL A 144 3.85 -2.93 16.07
N PHE A 145 3.76 -1.65 16.37
CA PHE A 145 3.61 -1.19 17.74
C PHE A 145 2.16 -1.24 18.23
N LYS A 146 1.16 -0.95 17.38
CA LYS A 146 -0.24 -0.86 17.82
C LYS A 146 -1.05 -2.12 17.57
N VAL A 147 -0.75 -2.88 16.53
CA VAL A 147 -1.55 -4.06 16.14
C VAL A 147 -0.89 -5.34 16.61
N LEU A 148 0.42 -5.48 16.44
CA LEU A 148 1.18 -6.65 16.91
C LEU A 148 1.60 -6.53 18.39
N ASP A 149 1.29 -5.40 19.05
CA ASP A 149 1.65 -5.09 20.45
C ASP A 149 3.13 -5.38 20.76
N TYR A 150 4.00 -5.11 19.79
CA TYR A 150 5.43 -5.29 19.99
C TYR A 150 5.98 -4.17 20.85
N ASP A 151 6.71 -4.54 21.89
CA ASP A 151 7.39 -3.62 22.79
C ASP A 151 8.86 -4.03 22.88
N PRO A 152 9.81 -3.20 22.41
CA PRO A 152 11.22 -3.54 22.40
C PRO A 152 11.80 -3.76 23.81
N ASP A 153 11.16 -3.18 24.84
CA ASP A 153 11.62 -3.25 26.23
C ASP A 153 11.05 -4.48 26.97
N LYS A 154 10.01 -5.13 26.42
CA LYS A 154 9.46 -6.39 26.97
C LYS A 154 10.47 -7.52 26.77
N THR A 155 11.21 -7.87 27.81
CA THR A 155 12.01 -9.10 27.85
C THR A 155 11.15 -10.30 28.25
N GLU A 156 10.39 -10.87 27.31
CA GLU A 156 9.66 -12.12 27.52
C GLU A 156 10.63 -13.34 27.58
N ASN A 157 11.40 -13.44 28.66
CA ASN A 157 12.16 -14.64 28.99
C ASN A 157 11.35 -15.54 29.93
N ASN A 158 10.22 -16.05 29.45
CA ASN A 158 9.47 -17.11 30.15
C ASN A 158 9.39 -18.39 29.31
N TYR A 159 10.49 -18.78 28.69
CA TYR A 159 10.72 -20.20 28.35
C TYR A 159 11.18 -20.95 29.60
N GLY A 160 10.31 -21.03 30.60
CA GLY A 160 10.51 -21.86 31.77
C GLY A 160 10.25 -23.32 31.42
N VAL A 161 11.30 -24.08 31.10
CA VAL A 161 11.20 -25.55 31.08
C VAL A 161 10.86 -26.01 32.50
N LYS A 162 9.65 -26.56 32.71
CA LYS A 162 9.32 -27.25 33.97
C LYS A 162 10.02 -28.60 33.96
N ILE A 163 11.21 -28.66 34.58
CA ILE A 163 11.87 -29.92 34.89
C ILE A 163 11.17 -30.48 36.12
N SER A 164 10.58 -31.67 36.03
CA SER A 164 9.77 -32.27 37.08
C SER A 164 10.54 -32.65 38.35
N ASN A 165 11.88 -32.56 38.36
CA ASN A 165 12.72 -33.16 39.41
C ASN A 165 13.90 -32.30 39.90
N SER A 166 13.82 -30.96 39.88
CA SER A 166 14.89 -30.12 40.45
C SER A 166 14.40 -29.09 41.47
N ASN A 167 15.20 -28.94 42.52
CA ASN A 167 15.06 -28.08 43.71
C ASN A 167 14.29 -26.76 43.43
N PRO A 168 13.22 -26.45 44.19
CA PRO A 168 12.31 -25.32 43.93
C PRO A 168 12.96 -23.93 43.93
N ASN A 169 14.21 -23.80 44.38
CA ASN A 169 14.97 -22.55 44.38
C ASN A 169 15.91 -22.34 43.19
N VAL A 170 15.93 -23.24 42.20
CA VAL A 170 16.80 -23.10 41.02
C VAL A 170 16.03 -22.52 39.84
N LYS A 171 16.16 -21.21 39.62
CA LYS A 171 15.73 -20.56 38.36
C LYS A 171 16.84 -20.73 37.32
N ILE A 172 16.68 -21.71 36.42
CA ILE A 172 17.56 -21.85 35.27
C ILE A 172 17.19 -20.76 34.26
N LYS A 173 18.06 -19.76 34.08
CA LYS A 173 17.94 -18.76 33.02
C LYS A 173 18.74 -19.27 31.83
N ILE A 174 18.06 -19.79 30.81
CA ILE A 174 18.71 -20.14 29.54
C ILE A 174 19.14 -18.82 28.91
N ARG A 175 20.42 -18.46 29.07
CA ARG A 175 21.06 -17.43 28.24
C ARG A 175 21.42 -18.10 26.93
N ASP A 176 20.40 -18.32 26.10
CA ASP A 176 20.67 -18.59 24.69
C ASP A 176 21.29 -17.29 24.15
N GLY A 177 22.48 -17.36 23.58
CA GLY A 177 23.26 -16.20 23.11
C GLY A 177 22.63 -15.48 21.90
N GLY A 178 21.31 -15.56 21.74
CA GLY A 178 20.52 -14.92 20.70
C GLY A 178 19.88 -13.64 21.22
N ILE A 179 20.00 -12.60 20.41
CA ILE A 179 19.33 -11.30 20.49
C ILE A 179 17.96 -11.41 21.18
N GLY A 180 17.72 -10.53 22.17
CA GLY A 180 16.46 -10.44 22.93
C GLY A 180 15.22 -10.22 22.05
N ASN A 181 14.07 -9.97 22.68
CA ASN A 181 12.74 -9.81 22.06
C ASN A 181 12.79 -9.31 20.60
N PRO A 182 12.77 -10.21 19.59
CA PRO A 182 13.12 -9.83 18.22
C PRO A 182 11.96 -9.07 17.58
N GLU A 183 12.25 -8.04 16.79
CA GLU A 183 11.19 -7.31 16.10
C GLU A 183 10.33 -8.24 15.20
N PRO A 184 9.04 -7.93 14.98
CA PRO A 184 8.22 -8.67 14.05
C PRO A 184 8.86 -8.74 12.67
N LEU A 185 8.77 -9.91 12.02
CA LEU A 185 9.42 -10.14 10.74
C LEU A 185 8.74 -9.32 9.64
N ILE A 186 9.49 -8.46 8.96
CA ILE A 186 8.97 -7.70 7.83
C ILE A 186 9.42 -8.37 6.53
N VAL A 187 8.47 -8.69 5.66
CA VAL A 187 8.72 -9.36 4.38
C VAL A 187 8.17 -8.48 3.26
N VAL A 188 9.04 -8.06 2.34
CA VAL A 188 8.67 -7.24 1.18
C VAL A 188 8.87 -8.05 -0.10
N ASN A 189 7.81 -8.22 -0.89
CA ASN A 189 7.82 -9.02 -2.13
C ASN A 189 8.46 -10.41 -1.93
N GLY A 190 8.13 -11.06 -0.81
CA GLY A 190 8.66 -12.38 -0.43
C GLY A 190 10.09 -12.38 0.13
N ARG A 191 10.74 -11.21 0.29
CA ARG A 191 12.10 -11.11 0.85
C ARG A 191 12.05 -10.57 2.29
N PRO A 192 12.62 -11.27 3.28
CA PRO A 192 12.71 -10.76 4.64
C PRO A 192 13.67 -9.56 4.67
N LEU A 193 13.24 -8.47 5.30
CA LEU A 193 14.09 -7.33 5.59
C LEU A 193 14.81 -7.56 6.93
N GLN A 194 16.10 -7.24 6.98
CA GLN A 194 16.86 -7.22 8.24
C GLN A 194 16.72 -5.87 8.96
N ASP A 195 16.45 -4.80 8.20
CA ASP A 195 16.35 -3.43 8.69
C ASP A 195 15.18 -2.70 7.99
N ARG A 196 14.64 -1.68 8.64
CA ARG A 196 13.49 -0.88 8.18
C ARG A 196 13.88 0.29 7.28
N GLU A 197 15.16 0.65 7.15
CA GLU A 197 15.59 1.75 6.26
C GLU A 197 15.05 1.66 4.82
N PRO A 198 15.01 0.49 4.16
CA PRO A 198 14.41 0.35 2.82
C PRO A 198 12.95 0.82 2.75
N LEU A 199 12.18 0.70 3.83
CA LEU A 199 10.78 1.11 3.88
C LEU A 199 10.59 2.62 3.81
N LYS A 200 11.62 3.41 4.13
CA LYS A 200 11.57 4.88 4.03
C LYS A 200 11.58 5.37 2.58
N GLU A 201 12.06 4.55 1.65
CA GLU A 201 12.10 4.85 0.21
C GLU A 201 10.90 4.30 -0.58
N LEU A 202 10.10 3.45 0.05
CA LEU A 202 8.89 2.89 -0.52
C LEU A 202 7.69 3.82 -0.33
N LEU A 203 6.90 3.93 -1.40
CA LEU A 203 5.69 4.74 -1.43
C LEU A 203 4.46 3.86 -1.22
N LEU A 204 3.51 4.33 -0.42
CA LEU A 204 2.24 3.61 -0.23
C LEU A 204 1.48 3.46 -1.56
N VAL A 205 1.54 4.48 -2.43
CA VAL A 205 0.88 4.42 -3.75
C VAL A 205 1.45 3.34 -4.66
N GLU A 206 2.71 2.94 -4.48
CA GLU A 206 3.34 1.83 -5.24
C GLU A 206 3.14 0.46 -4.56
N THR A 207 2.55 0.46 -3.37
CA THR A 207 2.27 -0.72 -2.55
C THR A 207 0.83 -1.15 -2.76
N TYR A 208 0.61 -2.39 -3.18
CA TYR A 208 -0.73 -2.88 -3.51
C TYR A 208 -1.32 -3.78 -2.43
N GLU A 209 -0.51 -4.27 -1.49
CA GLU A 209 -0.99 -5.07 -0.39
C GLU A 209 -0.11 -4.88 0.85
N ILE A 210 -0.75 -4.70 2.00
CA ILE A 210 -0.09 -4.75 3.31
C ILE A 210 -0.95 -5.66 4.18
N LYS A 211 -0.37 -6.75 4.64
CA LYS A 211 -1.00 -7.72 5.54
C LYS A 211 -0.14 -7.89 6.77
N TYR A 212 -0.75 -8.35 7.85
CA TYR A 212 -0.03 -8.76 9.04
C TYR A 212 -0.54 -10.13 9.49
N LEU A 213 0.33 -10.85 10.20
CA LEU A 213 0.03 -12.11 10.87
C LEU A 213 0.36 -11.93 12.34
N THR A 214 -0.56 -12.29 13.23
CA THR A 214 -0.32 -12.28 14.68
C THR A 214 0.66 -13.38 15.07
N LYS A 215 1.17 -13.32 16.31
CA LYS A 215 2.15 -14.27 16.87
C LYS A 215 1.75 -15.73 16.67
N GLU A 216 0.46 -16.03 16.86
CA GLU A 216 -0.09 -17.38 16.75
C GLU A 216 -0.10 -17.88 15.30
N GLN A 217 -0.43 -17.00 14.36
CA GLN A 217 -0.52 -17.33 12.93
C GLN A 217 0.87 -17.46 12.31
N SER A 218 1.81 -16.60 12.71
CA SER A 218 3.11 -16.47 12.08
C SER A 218 4.11 -17.56 12.46
N ALA A 219 4.12 -18.00 13.72
CA ALA A 219 5.09 -18.98 14.22
C ALA A 219 5.03 -20.32 13.45
N SER A 220 3.82 -20.74 13.05
CA SER A 220 3.61 -21.97 12.27
C SER A 220 4.14 -21.90 10.84
N ILE A 221 4.26 -20.69 10.26
CA ILE A 221 4.62 -20.47 8.85
C ILE A 221 6.08 -20.06 8.71
N TYR A 222 6.59 -19.20 9.61
CA TYR A 222 7.89 -18.56 9.50
C TYR A 222 8.87 -18.94 10.62
N GLY A 223 8.45 -19.80 11.56
CA GLY A 223 9.28 -20.30 12.65
C GLY A 223 9.65 -19.23 13.68
N SER A 224 10.77 -19.45 14.38
CA SER A 224 11.23 -18.62 15.50
C SER A 224 11.52 -17.16 15.12
N ARG A 225 11.82 -16.87 13.85
CA ARG A 225 12.04 -15.49 13.35
C ARG A 225 10.79 -14.62 13.36
N ALA A 226 9.62 -15.22 13.49
CA ALA A 226 8.33 -14.55 13.41
C ALA A 226 7.54 -14.63 14.71
N ILE A 227 8.24 -14.85 15.83
CA ILE A 227 7.64 -15.01 17.17
C ILE A 227 6.78 -13.82 17.60
N ASN A 228 7.12 -12.61 17.14
CA ASN A 228 6.36 -11.38 17.42
C ASN A 228 5.41 -10.96 16.29
N GLY A 229 5.13 -11.86 15.35
CA GLY A 229 4.28 -11.60 14.19
C GLY A 229 5.06 -11.32 12.91
N VAL A 230 4.32 -11.10 11.83
CA VAL A 230 4.88 -10.83 10.48
C VAL A 230 4.11 -9.69 9.85
N VAL A 231 4.81 -8.78 9.17
CA VAL A 231 4.21 -7.81 8.24
C VAL A 231 4.60 -8.19 6.82
N LEU A 232 3.61 -8.48 5.99
CA LEU A 232 3.75 -8.83 4.58
C LEU A 232 3.43 -7.58 3.74
N LEU A 233 4.40 -7.14 2.96
CA LEU A 233 4.27 -6.02 2.04
C LEU A 233 4.42 -6.50 0.59
N LEU A 234 3.45 -6.18 -0.26
CA LEU A 234 3.57 -6.34 -1.70
C LEU A 234 3.55 -4.98 -2.39
N THR A 235 4.61 -4.70 -3.13
CA THR A 235 4.89 -3.39 -3.74
C THR A 235 5.54 -3.55 -5.10
N SER A 236 5.78 -2.44 -5.81
CA SER A 236 6.49 -2.41 -7.09
C SER A 236 7.79 -3.21 -7.02
N GLU A 237 7.90 -4.28 -7.80
CA GLU A 237 9.11 -5.07 -7.92
C GLU A 237 10.27 -4.26 -8.47
N LYS A 238 10.01 -3.39 -9.46
CA LYS A 238 11.05 -2.56 -10.06
C LYS A 238 11.60 -1.55 -9.06
N ARG A 239 10.72 -0.91 -8.28
CA ARG A 239 11.12 0.02 -7.21
C ARG A 239 11.89 -0.72 -6.13
N PHE A 240 11.33 -1.82 -5.62
CA PHE A 240 11.93 -2.57 -4.53
C PHE A 240 13.28 -3.16 -4.92
N LYS A 241 13.46 -3.69 -6.14
CA LYS A 241 14.76 -4.17 -6.63
C LYS A 241 15.82 -3.06 -6.61
N LYS A 242 15.46 -1.83 -7.00
CA LYS A 242 16.39 -0.70 -6.97
C LYS A 242 16.82 -0.35 -5.54
N ILE A 243 15.87 -0.34 -4.60
CA ILE A 243 16.13 -0.07 -3.18
C ILE A 243 16.94 -1.22 -2.57
N TRP A 244 16.54 -2.47 -2.82
CA TRP A 244 17.24 -3.66 -2.34
C TRP A 244 18.70 -3.68 -2.82
N ASN A 245 19.00 -3.28 -4.05
CA ASN A 245 20.39 -3.18 -4.51
C ASN A 245 21.21 -2.10 -3.78
N LYS A 246 20.54 -1.10 -3.18
CA LYS A 246 21.19 -0.03 -2.40
C LYS A 246 21.45 -0.44 -0.94
N TYR A 247 20.53 -1.19 -0.35
CA TYR A 247 20.55 -1.53 1.10
C TYR A 247 20.84 -3.01 1.41
N GLY A 248 20.59 -3.91 0.47
CA GLY A 248 20.63 -5.37 0.66
C GLY A 248 21.98 -6.00 0.32
N ARG A 249 23.08 -5.38 0.77
CA ARG A 249 24.38 -6.04 0.90
C ARG A 249 24.68 -6.28 2.36
#